data_AF-A0A6D2IA24-F1
#
_entry.id   AF-A0A6D2IA24-F1
#
_cell.length_a   1.000
_cell.length_b   1.000
_cell.length_c   1.000
_cell.angle_alpha   90.00
_cell.angle_beta   90.00
_cell.angle_gamma   90.00
#
_symmetry.space_group_name_H-M   'P 1'
#
loop_
_entity.id
_entity.type
_entity.pdbx_description
1 polymer ?
#
loop_
_entity_poly.entity_id
_entity_poly.type
_entity_poly.pdbx_seq_one_letter_code
_entity_poly.pdbx_strand_id
1 'polypeptide(L)'
;MNLHRFIPVEVARDLRSRLDQIKIDRVFHCDGLLLCVTYEDNPRLVVWNPFTIQTRWINDHKKYTSFALGSSNNNSYKILGYSGGNYPGFGIYDMKSCYWRILDVTLDFQLVSIH
;
A
#
# COMPACT_ATOMS: atom_id res chain seq x y z
N MET A 1 -5.14 9.92 24.31
CA MET A 1 -5.27 8.56 23.73
C MET A 1 -4.13 7.73 24.32
N ASN A 2 -4.43 6.64 25.04
CA ASN A 2 -3.47 5.91 25.87
C ASN A 2 -2.32 5.29 25.05
N LEU A 3 -1.08 5.66 25.38
CA LEU A 3 0.17 5.21 24.74
C LEU A 3 0.76 3.91 25.34
N HIS A 4 0.01 3.19 26.17
CA HIS A 4 0.48 1.96 26.82
C HIS A 4 -0.16 0.69 26.23
N ARG A 5 0.12 0.40 24.96
CA ARG A 5 0.11 -0.99 24.49
C ARG A 5 1.55 -1.41 24.28
N PHE A 6 2.18 -1.89 25.35
CA PHE A 6 3.43 -2.63 25.24
C PHE A 6 3.14 -3.90 24.46
N ILE A 7 3.80 -4.03 23.31
CA ILE A 7 3.76 -5.24 22.51
C ILE A 7 4.77 -6.21 23.13
N PRO A 8 4.38 -7.43 23.51
CA PRO A 8 5.30 -8.40 24.06
C PRO A 8 6.47 -8.64 23.09
N VAL A 9 7.69 -8.76 23.62
CA VAL A 9 8.91 -8.88 22.82
C VAL A 9 8.84 -10.10 21.89
N GLU A 10 8.22 -11.19 22.33
CA GLU A 10 8.00 -12.41 21.55
C GLU A 10 7.11 -12.15 20.32
N VAL A 11 6.07 -11.35 20.48
CA VAL A 11 5.14 -10.97 19.39
C VAL A 11 5.87 -10.09 18.38
N ALA A 12 6.69 -9.14 18.85
CA ALA A 12 7.51 -8.31 17.97
C ALA A 12 8.57 -9.13 17.20
N ARG A 13 9.16 -10.15 17.84
CA ARG A 13 10.15 -11.05 17.21
C ARG A 13 9.52 -11.96 16.14
N ASP A 14 8.33 -12.50 16.39
CA ASP A 14 7.59 -13.29 15.40
C ASP A 14 7.15 -12.45 14.20
N LEU A 15 6.67 -11.23 14.44
CA LEU A 15 6.34 -10.30 13.36
C LEU A 15 7.57 -9.92 12.55
N ARG A 16 8.72 -9.73 13.20
CA ARG A 16 10.00 -9.48 12.52
C ARG A 16 10.42 -10.68 11.68
N SER A 17 10.36 -11.91 12.20
CA SER A 17 10.75 -13.11 11.43
C SER A 17 9.86 -13.33 10.19
N ARG A 18 8.56 -13.04 10.30
CA ARG A 18 7.62 -13.09 9.17
C ARG A 18 7.86 -12.00 8.14
N LEU A 19 8.26 -10.80 8.58
CA LEU A 19 8.61 -9.68 7.70
C LEU A 19 10.01 -9.86 7.07
N ASP A 20 10.96 -10.50 7.75
CA ASP A 20 12.31 -10.77 7.23
C ASP A 20 12.29 -11.68 5.98
N GLN A 21 11.24 -12.49 5.82
CA GLN A 21 11.03 -13.29 4.60
C GLN A 21 10.49 -12.46 3.42
N ILE A 22 9.97 -11.26 3.67
CA ILE A 22 9.36 -10.41 2.65
C ILE A 22 10.39 -9.39 2.20
N LYS A 23 10.94 -9.60 1.01
CA LYS A 23 11.77 -8.58 0.38
C LYS A 23 10.88 -7.42 -0.05
N ILE A 24 11.20 -6.22 0.39
CA ILE A 24 10.48 -4.99 0.03
C ILE A 24 11.27 -4.29 -1.09
N ASP A 25 10.58 -3.98 -2.18
CA ASP A 25 11.12 -3.28 -3.35
C ASP A 25 10.96 -1.75 -3.20
N ARG A 26 9.74 -1.32 -2.86
CA ARG A 26 9.37 0.11 -2.74
C ARG A 26 8.53 0.36 -1.49
N VAL A 27 8.69 1.53 -0.89
CA VAL A 27 7.92 1.98 0.27
C VAL A 27 7.38 3.39 0.04
N PHE A 28 6.09 3.58 0.31
CA PHE A 28 5.40 4.88 0.33
C PHE A 28 4.83 5.11 1.73
N HIS A 29 4.73 6.36 2.18
CA HIS A 29 4.19 6.66 3.51
C HIS A 29 3.18 7.80 3.50
N CYS A 30 2.23 7.76 4.42
CA CYS A 30 1.26 8.80 4.71
C CYS A 30 0.86 8.70 6.19
N ASP A 31 1.02 9.77 6.96
CA ASP A 31 0.65 9.83 8.39
C ASP A 31 1.20 8.68 9.26
N GLY A 32 2.41 8.21 8.94
CA GLY A 32 3.05 7.09 9.65
C GLY A 32 2.55 5.69 9.25
N LEU A 33 1.59 5.60 8.33
CA LEU A 33 1.21 4.36 7.66
C LEU A 33 2.13 4.11 6.47
N LEU A 34 2.58 2.87 6.30
CA LEU A 34 3.45 2.44 5.21
C LEU A 34 2.66 1.61 4.19
N LEU A 35 2.92 1.86 2.91
CA LEU A 35 2.55 1.00 1.80
C LEU A 35 3.84 0.43 1.21
N CYS A 36 4.02 -0.87 1.33
CA CYS A 36 5.16 -1.61 0.81
C CYS A 36 4.76 -2.38 -0.44
N VAL A 37 5.63 -2.38 -1.45
CA VAL A 37 5.57 -3.26 -2.62
C VAL A 37 6.62 -4.35 -2.43
N THR A 38 6.25 -5.61 -2.54
CA THR A 38 7.19 -6.73 -2.38
C THR A 38 8.02 -6.97 -3.64
N TYR A 39 9.23 -7.49 -3.44
CA TYR A 39 10.15 -7.95 -4.48
C TYR A 39 10.04 -9.48 -4.61
N GLU A 40 9.08 -9.95 -5.40
CA GLU A 40 8.83 -11.38 -5.67
C GLU A 40 8.23 -11.55 -7.08
N ASP A 41 8.16 -12.78 -7.62
CA ASP A 41 7.64 -13.06 -8.98
C ASP A 41 6.22 -12.52 -9.21
N ASN A 42 5.43 -12.44 -8.14
CA ASN A 42 4.12 -11.80 -8.13
C ASN A 42 4.12 -10.73 -7.04
N PRO A 43 4.56 -9.49 -7.34
CA PRO A 43 4.59 -8.40 -6.38
C PRO A 43 3.26 -8.28 -5.64
N ARG A 44 3.33 -7.92 -4.36
CA ARG A 44 2.22 -7.75 -3.45
C ARG A 44 2.29 -6.39 -2.80
N LEU A 45 1.11 -5.84 -2.51
CA LEU A 45 0.98 -4.65 -1.70
C LEU A 45 0.72 -5.04 -0.25
N VAL A 46 1.49 -4.43 0.66
CA VAL A 46 1.31 -4.57 2.10
C VAL A 46 1.14 -3.19 2.69
N VAL A 47 0.02 -2.98 3.37
CA VAL A 47 -0.16 -1.80 4.22
C VAL A 47 0.24 -2.17 5.63
N TRP A 48 1.21 -1.43 6.19
CA TRP A 48 1.76 -1.69 7.51
C TRP A 48 1.67 -0.43 8.38
N ASN A 49 1.09 -0.56 9.56
CA ASN A 49 1.19 0.42 10.63
C ASN A 49 2.28 -0.02 11.63
N PRO A 50 3.46 0.61 11.65
CA PRO A 50 4.54 0.23 12.55
C PRO A 50 4.22 0.49 14.03
N PHE A 51 3.33 1.44 14.35
CA PHE A 51 2.98 1.77 15.73
C PHE A 51 2.05 0.74 16.35
N THR A 52 1.14 0.16 15.55
CA THR A 52 0.18 -0.86 16.02
C THR A 52 0.59 -2.28 15.63
N ILE A 53 1.68 -2.41 14.84
CA ILE A 53 2.15 -3.65 14.21
C ILE A 53 1.02 -4.38 13.44
N GLN A 54 0.11 -3.60 12.86
CA GLN A 54 -0.96 -4.14 12.03
C GLN A 54 -0.52 -4.14 10.58
N THR A 55 -0.61 -5.31 9.94
CA THR A 55 -0.32 -5.50 8.52
C THR A 55 -1.57 -5.95 7.78
N ARG A 56 -1.80 -5.42 6.58
CA ARG A 56 -2.85 -5.88 5.66
C ARG A 56 -2.27 -6.13 4.27
N TRP A 57 -2.54 -7.30 3.74
CA TRP A 57 -2.19 -7.68 2.36
C TRP A 57 -3.28 -7.26 1.37
N ILE A 58 -2.87 -6.79 0.21
CA ILE A 58 -3.76 -6.40 -0.89
C ILE A 58 -3.35 -7.20 -2.13
N ASN A 59 -4.15 -8.23 -2.44
CA ASN A 59 -3.80 -9.24 -3.44
C ASN A 59 -4.21 -8.86 -4.88
N ASP A 60 -5.10 -7.87 -5.06
CA ASP A 60 -5.73 -7.59 -6.36
C ASP A 60 -5.23 -6.27 -6.99
N HIS A 61 -3.92 -6.13 -7.20
CA HIS A 61 -3.32 -4.92 -7.78
C HIS A 61 -2.55 -5.20 -9.07
N LYS A 62 -2.69 -6.41 -9.65
CA LYS A 62 -1.94 -6.86 -10.84
C LYS A 62 -2.03 -5.91 -12.04
N LYS A 63 -3.08 -5.09 -12.09
CA LYS A 63 -3.26 -4.07 -13.13
C LYS A 63 -2.30 -2.89 -12.99
N TYR A 64 -1.88 -2.53 -11.78
CA TYR A 64 -1.18 -1.29 -11.49
C TYR A 64 0.32 -1.56 -11.23
N THR A 65 1.18 -0.67 -11.73
CA THR A 65 2.64 -0.78 -11.61
C THR A 65 3.23 0.31 -10.71
N SER A 66 2.55 1.45 -10.60
CA SER A 66 2.95 2.59 -9.77
C SER A 66 1.90 2.90 -8.73
N PHE A 67 2.33 3.33 -7.55
CA PHE A 67 1.47 3.52 -6.38
C PHE A 67 1.74 4.83 -5.66
N ALA A 68 0.72 5.35 -4.99
CA ALA A 68 0.84 6.38 -3.98
C ALA A 68 -0.13 6.08 -2.82
N LEU A 69 0.25 6.46 -1.60
CA LEU A 69 -0.58 6.35 -0.41
C LEU A 69 -1.04 7.75 0.01
N GLY A 70 -2.33 7.90 0.29
CA GLY A 70 -2.90 9.17 0.75
C GLY A 70 -4.02 8.98 1.76
N SER A 71 -4.31 10.04 2.51
CA SER A 71 -5.46 10.15 3.40
C SER A 71 -6.58 10.92 2.72
N SER A 72 -7.83 10.67 3.11
CA SER A 72 -9.01 11.36 2.60
C SER A 72 -9.86 11.94 3.74
N ASN A 73 -10.67 12.95 3.43
CA ASN A 73 -11.40 13.75 4.44
C ASN A 73 -12.28 12.96 5.41
N ASN A 74 -12.63 11.72 5.11
CA ASN A 74 -13.38 10.84 6.00
C ASN A 74 -12.47 10.04 6.96
N ASN A 75 -11.20 10.43 7.12
CA ASN A 75 -10.17 9.74 7.89
C ASN A 75 -9.96 8.29 7.40
N SER A 76 -10.03 8.06 6.08
CA SER A 76 -9.66 6.79 5.45
C SER A 76 -8.45 6.94 4.57
N TYR A 77 -7.55 5.96 4.67
CA TYR A 77 -6.42 5.81 3.76
C TYR A 77 -6.89 5.22 2.44
N LYS A 78 -6.27 5.71 1.36
CA LYS A 78 -6.52 5.30 0.00
C LYS A 78 -5.19 5.06 -0.71
N ILE A 79 -5.19 4.08 -1.60
CA ILE A 79 -4.03 3.81 -2.45
C ILE A 79 -4.42 4.18 -3.87
N LEU A 80 -3.71 5.12 -4.46
CA LEU A 80 -3.80 5.38 -5.88
C LEU A 80 -2.88 4.38 -6.60
N GLY A 81 -3.43 3.66 -7.56
CA GLY A 81 -2.70 2.80 -8.47
C GLY A 81 -2.75 3.38 -9.88
N TYR A 82 -1.62 3.34 -10.58
CA TYR A 82 -1.51 3.69 -11.99
C TYR A 82 -1.01 2.50 -12.80
N SER A 83 -1.65 2.27 -13.94
CA SER A 83 -1.22 1.32 -14.96
C SER A 83 -0.78 2.11 -16.19
N GLY A 84 0.46 1.88 -16.64
CA GLY A 84 0.96 2.41 -17.91
C GLY A 84 0.77 1.44 -19.08
N GLY A 85 1.09 1.87 -20.30
CA GLY A 85 1.06 1.04 -21.51
C GLY A 85 -0.12 1.34 -22.44
N ASN A 86 -0.65 0.33 -23.13
CA ASN A 86 -1.69 0.49 -24.16
C ASN A 86 -3.05 0.95 -23.61
N TYR A 87 -3.30 0.74 -22.32
CA TYR A 87 -4.54 1.11 -21.65
C TYR A 87 -4.22 1.83 -20.34
N PRO A 88 -3.70 3.07 -20.41
CA PRO A 88 -3.34 3.81 -19.22
C PRO A 88 -4.60 4.07 -18.39
N GLY A 89 -4.48 3.92 -17.07
CA GLY A 89 -5.63 4.13 -16.21
C GLY A 89 -5.29 4.13 -14.74
N PHE A 90 -6.23 4.66 -13.96
CA PHE A 90 -6.09 4.76 -12.52
C PHE A 90 -7.11 3.91 -11.79
N GLY A 91 -6.72 3.49 -10.61
CA GLY A 91 -7.62 2.93 -9.63
C GLY A 91 -7.36 3.53 -8.26
N ILE A 92 -8.40 3.59 -7.45
CA ILE A 92 -8.28 3.89 -6.02
C ILE A 92 -8.73 2.69 -5.22
N TYR A 93 -7.85 2.15 -4.39
CA TYR A 93 -8.21 1.23 -3.34
C TYR A 93 -8.64 2.01 -2.11
N ASP A 94 -9.85 1.77 -1.60
CA ASP A 94 -10.30 2.34 -0.34
C ASP A 94 -10.08 1.34 0.80
N MET A 95 -9.25 1.70 1.78
CA MET A 95 -8.93 0.81 2.90
C MET A 95 -10.15 0.46 3.76
N LYS A 96 -11.18 1.30 3.79
CA LYS A 96 -12.43 1.01 4.51
C LYS A 96 -13.25 -0.05 3.78
N SER A 97 -13.45 0.12 2.49
CA SER A 97 -14.31 -0.77 1.72
C SER A 97 -13.59 -2.00 1.18
N CYS A 98 -12.25 -1.99 1.23
CA CYS A 98 -11.37 -3.09 0.84
C CYS A 98 -11.44 -3.49 -0.65
N TYR A 99 -11.85 -2.57 -1.53
CA TYR A 99 -11.92 -2.83 -2.97
C TYR A 99 -11.36 -1.66 -3.80
N TRP A 100 -10.96 -1.99 -5.03
CA TRP A 100 -10.54 -1.02 -6.03
C TRP A 100 -11.74 -0.43 -6.76
N ARG A 101 -11.71 0.89 -6.95
CA ARG A 101 -12.58 1.61 -7.86
C ARG A 101 -11.75 2.05 -9.05
N ILE A 102 -12.20 1.70 -10.25
CA ILE A 102 -11.61 2.21 -11.49
C ILE A 102 -11.98 3.68 -11.58
N LEU A 103 -10.99 4.52 -11.87
CA LEU A 103 -11.23 5.92 -12.18
C LEU A 103 -11.20 6.08 -13.69
N ASP A 104 -12.34 6.49 -14.24
CA ASP A 104 -12.44 6.94 -15.63
C ASP A 104 -12.10 8.43 -15.65
N VAL A 105 -10.82 8.73 -15.88
CA VAL A 105 -10.30 10.10 -15.91
C VAL A 105 -9.57 10.33 -17.22
N THR A 106 -9.94 11.41 -17.91
CA THR A 106 -9.21 11.91 -19.07
C THR A 106 -7.97 12.62 -18.57
N LEU A 107 -6.79 12.09 -18.90
CA LEU A 107 -5.53 12.75 -18.59
C LEU A 107 -5.27 13.87 -19.60
N ASP A 108 -5.02 15.07 -19.09
CA ASP A 108 -4.48 16.23 -19.82
C ASP A 108 -2.93 16.30 -19.76
N PHE A 109 -2.30 15.32 -19.10
CA PHE A 109 -0.84 15.18 -18.99
C PHE A 109 -0.38 13.74 -19.25
N GLN A 110 0.89 13.57 -19.61
CA GLN A 110 1.52 12.24 -19.72
C GLN A 110 2.26 11.90 -18.43
N LEU A 111 1.90 10.77 -17.81
CA LEU A 111 2.72 10.16 -16.76
C LEU A 111 3.82 9.33 -17.41
N VAL A 112 5.05 9.83 -17.36
CA VAL A 112 6.23 9.06 -17.77
C VAL A 112 6.67 8.22 -16.57
N SER A 113 6.64 6.89 -16.71
CA SER A 113 7.24 6.01 -15.70
C SER A 113 8.75 6.18 -15.75
N ILE A 114 9.32 6.68 -14.67
CA ILE A 114 10.76 6.74 -14.46
C ILE A 114 11.13 5.42 -13.74
N HIS A 115 11.87 4.55 -14.42
CA HIS A 115 12.43 3.33 -13.82
C HIS A 115 13.65 3.66 -12.98
#